data_AF-A0A1M7Y2U8-F1
#
_entry.id   AF-A0A1M7Y2U8-F1
#
_cell.length_a   1.000
_cell.length_b   1.000
_cell.length_c   1.000
_cell.angle_alpha   90.00
_cell.angle_beta   90.00
_cell.angle_gamma   90.00
#
_symmetry.space_group_name_H-M   'P 1'
#
loop_
_entity.id
_entity.type
_entity.pdbx_description
1 polymer ?
#
loop_
_entity_poly.entity_id
_entity_poly.type
_entity_poly.pdbx_seq_one_letter_code
_entity_poly.pdbx_strand_id
1 'polypeptide(L)'
;MSSLPSAAVAIIRVCYPEDSVLLLRRNSNPSDPWSGHFSFPGGRKDDIDANLLETCTRETFEETGITLTSDAVRAELPARYAGSRINSLILVQPYLFHLDERPELQLEPKEIQSSCWLTLEQFRRPELHVEAEVLPERFAPAFPIDDYYLWGFTYKLLNNVLQMPALAELTRM
;
A
#
# COMPACT_ATOMS: atom_id res chain seq x y z
N MET A 1 -11.62 -22.29 11.43
CA MET A 1 -12.42 -21.40 10.57
C MET A 1 -11.47 -20.36 10.01
N SER A 2 -11.25 -20.33 8.69
CA SER A 2 -10.47 -19.26 8.07
C SER A 2 -11.24 -17.95 8.25
N SER A 3 -10.65 -16.95 8.91
CA SER A 3 -11.23 -15.62 8.95
C SER A 3 -11.32 -15.07 7.53
N LEU A 4 -12.44 -14.46 7.15
CA LEU A 4 -12.53 -13.72 5.90
C LEU A 4 -11.78 -12.39 6.02
N PRO A 5 -11.14 -11.88 4.95
CA PRO A 5 -10.56 -10.55 4.99
C PRO A 5 -11.64 -9.49 5.21
N SER A 6 -11.32 -8.47 5.99
CA SER A 6 -12.24 -7.38 6.35
C SER A 6 -11.72 -6.00 5.91
N ALA A 7 -10.67 -5.99 5.11
CA ALA A 7 -10.02 -4.80 4.57
C ALA A 7 -9.34 -5.14 3.25
N ALA A 8 -9.16 -4.14 2.40
CA ALA A 8 -8.49 -4.29 1.11
C ALA A 8 -7.53 -3.14 0.84
N VAL A 9 -6.48 -3.40 0.05
CA VAL A 9 -5.48 -2.38 -0.32
C VAL A 9 -5.11 -2.45 -1.80
N ALA A 10 -4.88 -1.28 -2.41
CA ALA A 10 -4.52 -1.12 -3.81
C ALA A 10 -3.00 -0.91 -3.95
N ILE A 11 -2.32 -1.88 -4.51
CA ILE A 11 -0.92 -1.73 -4.94
C ILE A 11 -0.97 -1.13 -6.34
N ILE A 12 -0.90 0.20 -6.44
CA ILE A 12 -1.00 0.91 -7.73
C ILE A 12 0.41 1.10 -8.28
N ARG A 13 0.74 0.33 -9.33
CA ARG A 13 1.99 0.46 -10.08
C ARG A 13 1.76 1.27 -11.35
N VAL A 14 2.71 2.13 -11.67
CA VAL A 14 2.79 2.88 -12.94
C VAL A 14 4.12 2.65 -13.61
N CYS A 15 4.17 2.76 -14.94
CA CYS A 15 5.42 2.65 -15.71
C CYS A 15 5.95 4.01 -16.18
N TYR A 16 5.09 5.02 -16.33
CA TYR A 16 5.46 6.37 -16.75
C TYR A 16 5.19 7.42 -15.66
N PRO A 17 6.09 8.39 -15.40
CA PRO A 17 7.40 8.60 -16.06
C PRO A 17 8.47 7.57 -15.68
N GLU A 18 8.26 6.78 -14.62
CA GLU A 18 9.18 5.74 -14.15
C GLU A 18 8.41 4.66 -13.38
N ASP A 19 8.99 3.45 -13.34
CA ASP A 19 8.44 2.29 -12.66
C ASP A 19 8.33 2.53 -11.15
N SER A 20 7.12 2.83 -10.67
CA SER A 20 6.89 3.29 -9.30
C SER A 20 5.56 2.81 -8.73
N VAL A 21 5.45 2.85 -7.40
CA VAL A 21 4.23 2.52 -6.66
C VAL A 21 3.76 3.71 -5.83
N LEU A 22 2.44 3.91 -5.77
CA LEU A 22 1.84 4.95 -4.93
C LEU A 22 1.84 4.51 -3.46
N LEU A 23 2.33 5.40 -2.59
CA LEU A 23 2.22 5.28 -1.14
C LEU A 23 1.59 6.56 -0.58
N LEU A 24 0.75 6.38 0.43
CA LEU A 24 0.11 7.46 1.17
C LEU A 24 0.64 7.47 2.60
N ARG A 25 0.85 8.67 3.15
CA ARG A 25 1.15 8.86 4.57
C ARG A 25 -0.12 9.29 5.27
N ARG A 26 -0.56 8.49 6.24
CA ARG A 26 -1.75 8.81 7.05
C ARG A 26 -1.48 10.01 7.96
N ASN A 27 -2.50 10.81 8.22
CA ASN A 27 -2.44 11.88 9.21
C ASN A 27 -2.06 11.35 10.60
N SER A 28 -1.46 12.23 11.39
CA SER A 28 -1.18 11.93 12.80
C SER A 28 -2.47 12.00 13.61
N ASN A 29 -2.90 10.85 14.15
CA ASN A 29 -4.06 10.73 15.02
C ASN A 29 -3.73 9.81 16.20
N PRO A 30 -3.67 10.31 17.44
CA PRO A 30 -3.33 9.49 18.61
C PRO A 30 -4.25 8.27 18.85
N SER A 31 -5.47 8.31 18.31
CA SER A 31 -6.45 7.22 18.40
C SER A 31 -6.34 6.19 17.27
N ASP A 32 -5.52 6.46 16.25
CA ASP A 32 -5.27 5.57 15.11
C ASP A 32 -3.94 4.82 15.32
N PRO A 33 -3.95 3.49 15.47
CA PRO A 33 -2.72 2.71 15.67
C PRO A 33 -1.82 2.66 14.42
N TRP A 34 -2.32 3.12 13.26
CA TRP A 34 -1.57 3.29 12.00
C TRP A 34 -1.18 4.75 11.72
N SER A 35 -1.42 5.65 12.66
CA SER A 35 -1.13 7.09 12.56
C SER A 35 0.28 7.38 12.06
N GLY A 36 0.39 8.22 11.03
CA GLY A 36 1.67 8.67 10.48
C GLY A 36 2.42 7.66 9.61
N HIS A 37 1.92 6.43 9.46
CA HIS A 37 2.59 5.39 8.68
C HIS A 37 2.34 5.55 7.18
N PHE A 38 3.31 5.08 6.38
CA PHE A 38 3.13 4.89 4.95
C PHE A 38 2.38 3.58 4.65
N SER A 39 1.34 3.68 3.83
CA SER A 39 0.53 2.55 3.37
C SER A 39 0.20 2.66 1.88
N PHE A 40 -0.25 1.56 1.31
CA PHE A 40 -1.03 1.60 0.08
C PHE A 40 -2.40 2.24 0.36
N PRO A 41 -3.06 2.85 -0.65
CA PRO A 41 -4.46 3.23 -0.53
C PRO A 41 -5.33 2.02 -0.16
N GLY A 42 -6.35 2.24 0.65
CA GLY A 42 -7.27 1.19 1.07
C GLY A 42 -7.69 1.26 2.53
N GLY A 43 -8.69 0.45 2.87
CA GLY A 43 -9.35 0.53 4.16
C GLY A 43 -10.19 -0.69 4.48
N ARG A 44 -11.07 -0.53 5.46
CA ARG A 44 -11.97 -1.60 5.92
C ARG A 44 -13.15 -1.72 4.96
N LYS A 45 -13.66 -2.94 4.82
CA LYS A 45 -14.88 -3.18 4.06
C LYS A 45 -16.07 -2.50 4.74
N ASP A 46 -16.82 -1.71 3.98
CA ASP A 46 -18.13 -1.19 4.40
C ASP A 46 -19.23 -2.22 4.08
N ASP A 47 -20.35 -2.14 4.80
CA ASP A 47 -21.53 -2.98 4.56
C ASP A 47 -22.13 -2.74 3.16
N ILE A 48 -21.94 -1.54 2.60
CA ILE A 48 -22.40 -1.20 1.24
C ILE A 48 -21.56 -1.82 0.12
N ASP A 49 -20.29 -2.17 0.40
CA ASP A 49 -19.40 -2.75 -0.61
C ASP A 49 -19.82 -4.19 -0.91
N ALA A 50 -20.05 -4.56 -2.17
CA ALA A 50 -20.45 -5.92 -2.51
C ALA A 50 -19.32 -6.94 -2.32
N ASN A 51 -18.07 -6.49 -2.44
CA ASN A 51 -16.87 -7.31 -2.30
C ASN A 51 -15.64 -6.46 -1.92
N LEU A 52 -14.50 -7.12 -1.67
CA LEU A 52 -13.26 -6.46 -1.26
C LEU A 52 -12.58 -5.66 -2.37
N LEU A 53 -12.84 -5.98 -3.64
CA LEU A 53 -12.34 -5.17 -4.76
C LEU A 53 -13.10 -3.83 -4.79
N GLU A 54 -14.41 -3.83 -4.56
CA GLU A 54 -15.20 -2.59 -4.45
C GLU A 54 -14.71 -1.72 -3.29
N THR A 55 -14.49 -2.31 -2.11
CA THR A 55 -13.82 -1.63 -0.98
C THR A 55 -12.50 -0.99 -1.43
N CYS A 56 -11.64 -1.76 -2.09
CA CYS A 56 -10.34 -1.30 -2.55
C CYS A 56 -10.44 -0.10 -3.49
N THR A 57 -11.37 -0.15 -4.45
CA THR A 57 -11.59 0.91 -5.44
C THR A 57 -12.23 2.16 -4.82
N ARG A 58 -13.19 2.00 -3.91
CA ARG A 58 -13.85 3.10 -3.19
C ARG A 58 -12.84 3.85 -2.34
N GLU A 59 -12.11 3.15 -1.47
CA GLU A 59 -11.12 3.73 -0.57
C GLU A 59 -10.01 4.45 -1.36
N THR A 60 -9.56 3.86 -2.48
CA THR A 60 -8.59 4.54 -3.36
C THR A 60 -9.15 5.85 -3.91
N PHE A 61 -10.40 5.86 -4.37
CA PHE A 61 -11.03 7.07 -4.87
C PHE A 61 -11.20 8.12 -3.77
N GLU A 62 -11.64 7.72 -2.58
CA GLU A 62 -11.80 8.61 -1.43
C GLU A 62 -10.47 9.22 -0.98
N GLU A 63 -9.41 8.42 -0.86
CA GLU A 63 -8.12 8.89 -0.36
C GLU A 63 -7.31 9.69 -1.40
N THR A 64 -7.46 9.40 -2.70
CA THR A 64 -6.56 9.92 -3.74
C THR A 64 -7.23 10.51 -4.98
N GLY A 65 -8.55 10.38 -5.14
CA GLY A 65 -9.30 10.76 -6.34
C GLY A 65 -9.07 9.84 -7.55
N ILE A 66 -8.30 8.77 -7.41
CA ILE A 66 -8.02 7.85 -8.53
C ILE A 66 -9.21 6.93 -8.73
N THR A 67 -9.75 6.90 -9.96
CA THR A 67 -10.77 5.92 -10.34
C THR A 67 -10.10 4.65 -10.86
N LEU A 68 -10.16 3.58 -10.08
CA LEU A 68 -9.70 2.26 -10.48
C LEU A 68 -10.87 1.45 -11.07
N THR A 69 -10.62 0.74 -12.16
CA THR A 69 -11.59 -0.18 -12.78
C THR A 69 -11.12 -1.62 -12.63
N SER A 70 -12.05 -2.58 -12.77
CA SER A 70 -11.71 -4.02 -12.75
C SER A 70 -10.68 -4.40 -13.81
N ASP A 71 -10.67 -3.72 -14.95
CA ASP A 71 -9.76 -4.00 -16.07
C ASP A 71 -8.30 -3.62 -15.76
N ALA A 72 -8.08 -2.72 -14.79
CA ALA A 72 -6.75 -2.35 -14.32
C ALA A 72 -6.16 -3.37 -13.34
N VAL A 73 -6.95 -4.30 -12.81
CA VAL A 73 -6.49 -5.34 -11.89
C VAL A 73 -5.60 -6.34 -12.64
N ARG A 74 -4.37 -6.52 -12.17
CA ARG A 74 -3.43 -7.50 -12.72
C ARG A 74 -3.30 -8.75 -11.88
N ALA A 75 -3.49 -8.63 -10.57
CA ALA A 75 -3.50 -9.78 -9.69
C ALA A 75 -4.30 -9.51 -8.42
N GLU A 76 -5.00 -10.54 -7.96
CA GLU A 76 -5.46 -10.66 -6.58
C GLU A 76 -4.41 -11.47 -5.80
N LEU A 77 -3.84 -10.88 -4.75
CA LEU A 77 -2.77 -11.51 -3.98
C LEU A 77 -3.33 -12.31 -2.80
N PRO A 78 -2.62 -13.31 -2.26
CA PRO A 78 -3.06 -13.99 -1.05
C PRO A 78 -3.27 -13.01 0.11
N ALA A 79 -4.42 -13.11 0.78
CA ALA A 79 -4.73 -12.31 1.96
C ALA A 79 -3.70 -12.50 3.08
N ARG A 80 -3.37 -11.42 3.81
CA ARG A 80 -2.33 -11.40 4.84
C ARG A 80 -2.74 -10.56 6.05
N TYR A 81 -2.27 -10.96 7.22
CA TYR A 81 -2.51 -10.20 8.44
C TYR A 81 -1.64 -8.94 8.52
N ALA A 82 -2.28 -7.80 8.78
CA ALA A 82 -1.67 -6.53 9.15
C ALA A 82 -1.83 -6.27 10.65
N GLY A 83 -1.05 -5.32 11.18
CA GLY A 83 -1.24 -4.77 12.53
C GLY A 83 -0.84 -5.67 13.71
N SER A 84 -0.13 -6.78 13.48
CA SER A 84 0.35 -7.67 14.55
C SER A 84 1.30 -6.99 15.55
N ARG A 85 2.07 -5.98 15.11
CA ARG A 85 3.00 -5.21 15.96
C ARG A 85 2.36 -4.04 16.70
N ILE A 86 1.07 -3.78 16.49
CA ILE A 86 0.33 -2.65 17.09
C ILE A 86 -0.98 -3.11 17.75
N ASN A 87 -1.11 -4.42 18.01
CA ASN A 87 -2.30 -5.03 18.61
C ASN A 87 -3.62 -4.74 17.87
N SER A 88 -3.56 -4.58 16.55
CA SER A 88 -4.71 -4.29 15.69
C SER A 88 -4.74 -5.26 14.51
N LEU A 89 -4.92 -6.55 14.81
CA LEU A 89 -4.82 -7.63 13.83
C LEU A 89 -6.00 -7.60 12.86
N ILE A 90 -5.72 -7.41 11.57
CA ILE A 90 -6.72 -7.39 10.50
C ILE A 90 -6.24 -8.25 9.35
N LEU A 91 -7.12 -9.08 8.78
CA LEU A 91 -6.83 -9.80 7.55
C LEU A 91 -7.16 -8.90 6.35
N VAL A 92 -6.14 -8.62 5.54
CA VAL A 92 -6.20 -7.66 4.44
C VAL A 92 -6.05 -8.39 3.11
N GLN A 93 -6.89 -8.04 2.14
CA GLN A 93 -6.88 -8.54 0.76
C GLN A 93 -6.16 -7.54 -0.17
N PRO A 94 -4.97 -7.85 -0.70
CA PRO A 94 -4.26 -6.94 -1.59
C PRO A 94 -4.63 -7.18 -3.06
N TYR A 95 -4.75 -6.09 -3.81
CA TYR A 95 -4.93 -6.10 -5.26
C TYR A 95 -3.80 -5.33 -5.93
N LEU A 96 -3.18 -5.91 -6.96
CA LEU A 96 -2.20 -5.24 -7.80
C LEU A 96 -2.92 -4.61 -8.99
N PHE A 97 -2.82 -3.29 -9.09
CA PHE A 97 -3.27 -2.52 -10.23
C PHE A 97 -2.08 -2.05 -11.06
N HIS A 98 -2.30 -1.95 -12.37
CA HIS A 98 -1.35 -1.34 -13.28
C HIS A 98 -2.05 -0.23 -14.05
N LEU A 99 -1.49 0.98 -13.96
CA LEU A 99 -1.87 2.12 -14.77
C LEU A 99 -0.70 2.50 -15.68
N ASP A 100 -0.97 2.94 -16.89
CA ASP A 100 0.10 3.24 -17.86
C ASP A 100 0.96 4.44 -17.42
N GLU A 101 0.31 5.45 -16.84
CA GLU A 101 0.94 6.67 -16.35
C GLU A 101 0.42 7.08 -14.96
N ARG A 102 1.19 7.95 -14.28
CA ARG A 102 0.79 8.57 -13.01
C ARG A 102 -0.49 9.39 -13.19
N PRO A 103 -1.61 9.03 -12.53
CA PRO A 103 -2.79 9.88 -12.50
C PRO A 103 -2.54 11.13 -11.66
N GLU A 104 -3.32 12.18 -11.89
CA GLU A 104 -3.40 13.32 -10.99
C GLU A 104 -3.99 12.88 -9.64
N LEU A 105 -3.39 13.35 -8.54
CA LEU A 105 -3.83 13.02 -7.19
C LEU A 105 -4.66 14.17 -6.61
N GLN A 106 -5.82 13.81 -6.07
CA GLN A 106 -6.64 14.68 -5.22
C GLN A 106 -6.73 14.03 -3.85
N LEU A 107 -5.78 14.36 -2.97
CA LEU A 107 -5.69 13.74 -1.64
C LEU A 107 -6.83 14.23 -0.74
N GLU A 108 -7.43 13.33 0.04
CA GLU A 108 -8.36 13.69 1.13
C GLU A 108 -7.58 14.21 2.34
N PRO A 109 -7.56 15.53 2.60
CA PRO A 109 -6.68 16.13 3.60
C PRO A 109 -7.04 15.74 5.04
N LYS A 110 -8.25 15.24 5.30
CA LYS A 110 -8.64 14.76 6.63
C LYS A 110 -7.96 13.44 7.01
N GLU A 111 -7.58 12.63 6.03
CA GLU A 111 -7.02 11.30 6.27
C GLU A 111 -5.56 11.20 5.85
N ILE A 112 -5.17 11.88 4.78
CA ILE A 112 -3.87 11.74 4.14
C ILE A 112 -3.05 13.02 4.32
N GLN A 113 -1.87 12.87 4.94
CA GLN A 113 -0.92 13.95 5.17
C GLN A 113 -0.12 14.27 3.90
N SER A 114 0.36 13.23 3.24
CA SER A 114 1.19 13.34 2.04
C SER A 114 1.12 12.05 1.22
N SER A 115 1.66 12.08 0.01
CA SER A 115 1.84 10.89 -0.82
C SER A 115 3.21 10.93 -1.47
N CYS A 116 3.70 9.76 -1.90
CA CYS A 116 4.89 9.66 -2.72
C CYS A 116 4.76 8.53 -3.74
N TRP A 117 5.40 8.73 -4.89
CA TRP A 117 5.65 7.66 -5.85
C TRP A 117 7.03 7.07 -5.58
N LEU A 118 7.07 5.89 -4.95
CA LEU A 118 8.32 5.21 -4.65
C LEU A 118 8.78 4.43 -5.87
N THR A 119 9.95 4.77 -6.40
CA THR A 119 10.52 4.06 -7.54
C THR A 119 10.93 2.64 -7.13
N LEU A 120 10.58 1.66 -7.98
CA LEU A 120 10.96 0.28 -7.73
C LEU A 120 12.45 0.04 -7.97
N GLU A 121 13.13 0.91 -8.72
CA GLU A 121 14.58 0.92 -8.81
C GLU A 121 15.22 1.19 -7.45
N GLN A 122 14.85 2.29 -6.78
CA GLN A 122 15.39 2.63 -5.46
C GLN A 122 15.04 1.54 -4.44
N PHE A 123 13.78 1.09 -4.40
CA PHE A 123 13.37 0.10 -3.41
C PHE A 123 14.06 -1.27 -3.61
N ARG A 124 14.54 -1.61 -4.81
CA ARG A 124 15.30 -2.84 -5.05
C ARG A 124 16.75 -2.80 -4.54
N ARG A 125 17.29 -1.61 -4.25
CA ARG A 125 18.68 -1.45 -3.80
C ARG A 125 18.83 -1.88 -2.34
N PRO A 126 19.44 -3.04 -2.03
CA PRO A 126 19.47 -3.57 -0.66
C PRO A 126 20.18 -2.63 0.32
N GLU A 127 21.14 -1.83 -0.13
CA GLU A 127 21.87 -0.87 0.70
C GLU A 127 21.03 0.32 1.19
N LEU A 128 19.85 0.53 0.63
CA LEU A 128 18.92 1.59 1.07
C LEU A 128 17.95 1.08 2.16
N HIS A 129 17.95 -0.21 2.47
CA HIS A 129 17.14 -0.78 3.55
C HIS A 129 17.90 -0.74 4.86
N VAL A 130 17.20 -0.39 5.93
CA VAL A 130 17.79 -0.23 7.26
C VAL A 130 16.99 -1.00 8.31
N GLU A 131 17.62 -1.27 9.44
CA GLU A 131 16.90 -1.62 10.66
C GLU A 131 16.68 -0.33 11.46
N ALA A 132 15.42 0.09 11.60
CA ALA A 132 15.05 1.34 12.24
C ALA A 132 14.10 1.10 13.42
N GLU A 133 14.14 1.99 14.41
CA GLU A 133 13.12 2.07 15.44
C GLU A 133 11.83 2.63 14.84
N VAL A 134 10.82 1.77 14.67
CA VAL A 134 9.56 2.11 13.99
C VAL A 134 8.40 2.33 14.95
N LEU A 135 8.54 1.83 16.18
CA LEU A 135 7.69 2.11 17.33
C LEU A 135 8.61 2.19 18.57
N PRO A 136 8.18 2.77 19.70
CA PRO A 136 8.99 2.84 20.91
C PRO A 136 9.58 1.48 21.28
N GLU A 137 10.91 1.40 21.34
CA GLU A 137 11.71 0.23 21.65
C GLU A 137 11.54 -0.97 20.70
N ARG A 138 11.01 -0.74 19.49
CA ARG A 138 10.74 -1.81 18.51
C ARG A 138 11.40 -1.50 17.18
N PHE A 139 12.37 -2.35 16.85
CA PHE A 139 13.12 -2.28 15.61
C PHE A 139 12.52 -3.19 14.52
N ALA A 140 12.63 -2.75 13.27
CA ALA A 140 12.18 -3.51 12.11
C ALA A 140 12.99 -3.17 10.86
N PRO A 141 13.04 -4.08 9.88
CA PRO A 141 13.38 -3.73 8.51
C PRO A 141 12.46 -2.63 7.99
N ALA A 142 13.07 -1.61 7.42
CA ALA A 142 12.42 -0.39 6.98
C ALA A 142 13.14 0.19 5.75
N PHE A 143 12.40 1.00 5.00
CA PHE A 143 12.92 1.81 3.90
C PHE A 143 12.68 3.30 4.23
N PRO A 144 13.73 4.14 4.30
CA PRO A 144 13.55 5.57 4.57
C PRO A 144 12.75 6.27 3.47
N ILE A 145 11.75 7.06 3.85
CA ILE A 145 10.99 7.94 2.95
C ILE A 145 10.83 9.28 3.65
N ASP A 146 11.43 10.32 3.07
CA ASP A 146 11.47 11.68 3.63
C ASP A 146 11.92 11.69 5.10
N ASP A 147 11.05 12.11 6.01
CA ASP A 147 11.27 12.21 7.46
C ASP A 147 10.80 10.96 8.24
N TYR A 148 10.39 9.89 7.55
CA TYR A 148 9.85 8.69 8.18
C TYR A 148 10.28 7.40 7.46
N TYR A 149 9.57 6.31 7.72
CA TYR A 149 9.91 4.99 7.20
C TYR A 149 8.68 4.30 6.59
N LEU A 150 8.90 3.61 5.47
CA LEU A 150 8.05 2.52 5.03
C LEU A 150 8.48 1.23 5.73
N TRP A 151 7.58 0.65 6.52
CA TRP A 151 7.88 -0.55 7.32
C TRP A 151 6.66 -1.46 7.44
N GLY A 152 6.81 -2.57 8.16
CA GLY A 152 5.67 -3.40 8.58
C GLY A 152 4.96 -4.12 7.43
N PHE A 153 3.62 -4.04 7.39
CA PHE A 153 2.80 -4.75 6.41
C PHE A 153 3.09 -4.29 4.99
N THR A 154 3.06 -2.98 4.75
CA THR A 154 3.27 -2.36 3.43
C THR A 154 4.65 -2.71 2.87
N TYR A 155 5.70 -2.57 3.68
CA TYR A 155 7.07 -2.94 3.32
C TYR A 155 7.21 -4.41 2.91
N LYS A 156 6.64 -5.33 3.69
CA LYS A 156 6.68 -6.77 3.40
C LYS A 156 5.89 -7.12 2.16
N LEU A 157 4.73 -6.49 1.98
CA LEU A 157 3.87 -6.72 0.82
C LEU A 157 4.55 -6.25 -0.47
N LEU A 158 5.20 -5.07 -0.46
CA LEU A 158 5.97 -4.57 -1.61
C LEU A 158 7.14 -5.51 -1.97
N ASN A 159 7.89 -5.98 -0.97
CA ASN A 159 8.94 -6.99 -1.19
C ASN A 159 8.38 -8.27 -1.84
N ASN A 160 7.23 -8.77 -1.38
CA ASN A 160 6.61 -9.98 -1.95
C ASN A 160 6.19 -9.76 -3.40
N VAL A 161 5.57 -8.61 -3.68
CA VAL A 161 5.12 -8.22 -5.03
C VAL A 161 6.30 -8.21 -5.99
N LEU A 162 7.44 -7.63 -5.58
CA LEU A 162 8.67 -7.57 -6.39
C LEU A 162 9.28 -8.93 -6.74
N GLN A 163 8.96 -9.98 -5.99
CA GLN A 163 9.41 -11.35 -6.27
C GLN A 163 8.45 -12.11 -7.20
N MET A 164 7.31 -11.52 -7.57
CA MET A 164 6.32 -12.19 -8.43
C MET A 164 6.75 -12.15 -9.91
N PRO A 165 6.65 -13.28 -10.64
CA PRO A 165 6.98 -13.34 -12.08
C PRO A 165 6.19 -12.36 -12.94
N ALA A 166 4.94 -12.05 -12.54
CA ALA A 166 4.03 -11.16 -13.26
C ALA A 166 4.57 -9.71 -13.41
N LEU A 167 5.49 -9.26 -12.54
CA LEU A 167 6.15 -7.96 -12.72
C LEU A 167 7.31 -8.02 -13.71
N ALA A 168 7.97 -9.17 -13.86
CA ALA A 168 9.13 -9.33 -14.73
C ALA A 168 8.76 -9.26 -16.22
N GLU A 169 7.54 -9.68 -16.59
CA GLU A 169 7.07 -9.60 -17.98
C GLU A 169 6.68 -8.17 -18.40
N LEU A 170 6.17 -7.36 -17.46
CA LEU A 170 5.80 -5.95 -17.70
C LEU A 170 6.99 -4.99 -17.78
N THR A 171 8.21 -5.46 -17.54
CA THR A 171 9.45 -4.65 -17.63
C THR A 171 10.19 -4.91 -18.97
N ARG A 172 9.62 -5.77 -19.84
CA ARG A 172 10.22 -6.21 -21.12
C ARG A 172 9.47 -5.73 -22.37
N MET A 173 8.45 -4.89 -22.22
CA MET A 173 7.79 -4.16 -23.32
C MET A 173 8.23 -2.71 -23.30
#